data_AF-A0AAC9JFF5-F1
#
_entry.id   AF-A0AAC9JFF5-F1
#
_cell.length_a   1.000
_cell.length_b   1.000
_cell.length_c   1.000
_cell.angle_alpha   90.00
_cell.angle_beta   90.00
_cell.angle_gamma   90.00
#
_symmetry.space_group_name_H-M   'P 1'
#
loop_
_entity.id
_entity.type
_entity.pdbx_description
1 polymer ?
#
loop_
_entity_poly.entity_id
_entity_poly.type
_entity_poly.pdbx_seq_one_letter_code
_entity_poly.pdbx_strand_id
1 'polypeptide(L)'
;MKKLLYCFVVTTFLTACESTPPPPHLALEKENISKVTPIASLESKAENKQKIDKVRYLARHLMGVEQQELFINNLQQKITEWDYSNTTIGFLASSAITGNPLSSHGLSTANQVEAALNIISYFADGSKDVIGQMWLPREVDGVEITSEDQATKEAERLSLNAIAFSLDKLGYSKPKYVGTLKEGAIKLYTAELINKYPNPKFPLQPENLTVLQLVMAYDEVKSPKQFDKLALGFTPAYQSTIAGHQIILMGGEKFDSEGNLVMATSESGQKFPEPKQDLWMTSIGREFFRKVSSQIPWIQGKDLIGNRALVYNSEIYTFFATRANSFISSRIDG
;
A
#
# COMPACT_ATOMS: atom_id res chain seq x y z
N MET A 1 -28.73 -68.01 12.10
CA MET A 1 -29.43 -67.39 10.95
C MET A 1 -30.66 -66.63 11.44
N LYS A 2 -30.60 -65.30 11.44
CA LYS A 2 -31.72 -64.35 11.26
C LYS A 2 -31.11 -62.94 11.26
N LYS A 3 -31.01 -62.35 10.06
CA LYS A 3 -30.58 -60.96 9.85
C LYS A 3 -31.77 -60.05 10.20
N LEU A 4 -31.59 -59.09 11.10
CA LEU A 4 -32.50 -57.94 11.24
C LEU A 4 -31.83 -56.74 10.56
N LEU A 5 -32.48 -56.25 9.51
CA LEU A 5 -32.08 -55.11 8.71
C LEU A 5 -32.66 -53.86 9.38
N TYR A 6 -31.84 -53.06 10.07
CA TYR A 6 -32.26 -51.73 10.53
C TYR A 6 -31.95 -50.72 9.44
N CYS A 7 -32.99 -50.24 8.76
CA CYS A 7 -32.93 -49.03 7.94
C CYS A 7 -32.75 -47.82 8.88
N PHE A 8 -31.52 -47.30 8.97
CA PHE A 8 -31.29 -45.96 9.48
C PHE A 8 -31.65 -44.96 8.39
N VAL A 9 -32.86 -44.42 8.45
CA VAL A 9 -33.23 -43.22 7.70
C VAL A 9 -32.51 -42.05 8.36
N VAL A 10 -31.34 -41.69 7.81
CA VAL A 10 -30.65 -40.45 8.14
C VAL A 10 -31.47 -39.32 7.51
N THR A 11 -32.40 -38.76 8.28
CA THR A 11 -33.01 -37.46 7.96
C THR A 11 -32.00 -36.40 8.36
N THR A 12 -31.18 -35.97 7.39
CA THR A 12 -30.39 -34.75 7.50
C THR A 12 -31.33 -33.56 7.59
N PHE A 13 -31.65 -33.14 8.82
CA PHE A 13 -32.11 -31.78 9.06
C PHE A 13 -30.93 -30.84 8.76
N LEU A 14 -30.93 -30.28 7.55
CA LEU A 14 -30.22 -29.03 7.26
C LEU A 14 -30.94 -27.93 8.05
N THR A 15 -30.64 -27.82 9.34
CA THR A 15 -30.88 -26.57 10.05
C THR A 15 -29.99 -25.54 9.38
N ALA A 16 -30.60 -24.66 8.59
CA ALA A 16 -29.99 -23.40 8.22
C ALA A 16 -29.48 -22.78 9.53
N CYS A 17 -28.16 -22.69 9.68
CA CYS A 17 -27.59 -21.84 10.71
C CYS A 17 -28.12 -20.44 10.43
N GLU A 18 -29.09 -19.98 11.22
CA GLU A 18 -29.39 -18.56 11.33
C GLU A 18 -28.07 -17.91 11.74
N SER A 19 -27.38 -17.31 10.77
CA SER A 19 -26.13 -16.61 11.04
C SER A 19 -26.48 -15.46 11.96
N THR A 20 -25.98 -15.51 13.19
CA THR A 20 -26.08 -14.40 14.15
C THR A 20 -25.64 -13.12 13.43
N PRO A 21 -26.46 -12.06 13.41
CA PRO A 21 -26.10 -10.84 12.71
C PRO A 21 -24.76 -10.33 13.25
N PRO A 22 -23.86 -9.85 12.38
CA PRO A 22 -22.54 -9.39 12.80
C PRO A 22 -22.69 -8.25 13.81
N PRO A 23 -21.76 -8.13 14.78
CA PRO A 23 -21.68 -6.98 15.66
C PRO A 23 -21.83 -5.65 14.89
N PRO A 24 -22.56 -4.65 15.43
CA PRO A 24 -22.87 -3.42 14.70
C PRO A 24 -21.66 -2.69 14.10
N HIS A 25 -20.51 -2.71 14.81
CA HIS A 25 -19.28 -2.09 14.33
C HIS A 25 -18.70 -2.81 13.09
N LEU A 26 -18.82 -4.14 12.99
CA LEU A 26 -18.40 -4.90 11.81
C LEU A 26 -19.36 -4.69 10.63
N ALA A 27 -20.66 -4.52 10.90
CA ALA A 27 -21.63 -4.17 9.88
C ALA A 27 -21.33 -2.79 9.26
N LEU A 28 -21.00 -1.79 10.08
CA LEU A 28 -20.61 -0.46 9.62
C LEU A 28 -19.31 -0.47 8.79
N GLU A 29 -18.30 -1.27 9.20
CA GLU A 29 -17.07 -1.42 8.41
C GLU A 29 -17.35 -2.07 7.06
N LYS A 30 -18.21 -3.10 7.02
CA LYS A 30 -18.65 -3.76 5.79
C LYS A 30 -19.45 -2.81 4.89
N GLU A 31 -20.23 -1.91 5.47
CA GLU A 31 -20.91 -0.86 4.70
C GLU A 31 -19.88 0.11 4.10
N ASN A 32 -18.91 0.57 4.89
CA ASN A 32 -17.92 1.55 4.43
C ASN A 32 -17.01 0.99 3.33
N ILE A 33 -16.57 -0.27 3.43
CA ILE A 33 -15.75 -0.90 2.37
C ILE A 33 -16.54 -1.16 1.08
N SER A 34 -17.87 -1.27 1.15
CA SER A 34 -18.72 -1.49 -0.03
C SER A 34 -19.10 -0.19 -0.75
N LYS A 35 -18.80 0.98 -0.17
CA LYS A 35 -18.89 2.28 -0.84
C LYS A 35 -17.77 2.41 -1.86
N VAL A 36 -18.08 2.04 -3.10
CA VAL A 36 -17.14 2.05 -4.22
C VAL A 36 -17.72 2.77 -5.42
N THR A 37 -16.86 3.49 -6.14
CA THR A 37 -17.16 4.08 -7.44
C THR A 37 -16.50 3.27 -8.54
N PRO A 38 -17.25 2.67 -9.48
CA PRO A 38 -16.67 1.92 -10.60
C PRO A 38 -15.77 2.80 -11.47
N ILE A 39 -14.58 2.32 -11.83
CA ILE A 39 -13.61 3.09 -12.64
C ILE A 39 -14.18 3.51 -13.99
N ALA A 40 -14.98 2.64 -14.63
CA ALA A 40 -15.64 2.95 -15.90
C ALA A 40 -16.50 4.23 -15.84
N SER A 41 -17.07 4.56 -14.68
CA SER A 41 -17.84 5.79 -14.50
C SER A 41 -16.93 7.03 -14.39
N LEU A 42 -15.75 6.91 -13.78
CA LEU A 42 -14.78 7.98 -13.61
C LEU A 42 -14.10 8.31 -14.94
N GLU A 43 -13.77 7.29 -15.74
CA GLU A 43 -13.08 7.41 -17.03
C GLU A 43 -13.90 8.11 -18.13
N SER A 44 -15.17 8.42 -17.87
CA SER A 44 -15.99 9.27 -18.74
C SER A 44 -15.40 10.68 -18.94
N LYS A 45 -14.56 11.14 -18.00
CA LYS A 45 -13.78 12.38 -18.12
C LYS A 45 -12.34 12.06 -18.50
N ALA A 46 -11.80 12.75 -19.51
CA ALA A 46 -10.44 12.53 -20.02
C ALA A 46 -9.36 12.68 -18.93
N GLU A 47 -9.50 13.66 -18.05
CA GLU A 47 -8.60 13.92 -16.92
C GLU A 47 -8.52 12.72 -15.96
N ASN A 48 -9.68 12.19 -15.57
CA ASN A 48 -9.78 11.00 -14.72
C ASN A 48 -9.18 9.77 -15.39
N LYS A 49 -9.41 9.60 -16.70
CA LYS A 49 -8.81 8.50 -17.46
C LYS A 49 -7.28 8.53 -17.38
N GLN A 50 -6.67 9.70 -17.58
CA GLN A 50 -5.22 9.85 -17.41
C GLN A 50 -4.78 9.54 -15.98
N LYS A 51 -5.47 10.05 -14.96
CA LYS A 51 -5.16 9.75 -13.55
C LYS A 51 -5.17 8.23 -13.30
N ILE A 52 -6.19 7.53 -13.77
CA ILE A 52 -6.32 6.08 -13.60
C ILE A 52 -5.23 5.32 -14.36
N ASP A 53 -4.91 5.70 -15.61
CA ASP A 53 -3.86 5.00 -16.37
C ASP A 53 -2.47 5.19 -15.75
N LYS A 54 -2.18 6.34 -15.13
CA LYS A 54 -0.97 6.56 -14.32
C LYS A 54 -0.91 5.60 -13.14
N VAL A 55 -2.01 5.45 -12.39
CA VAL A 55 -2.06 4.50 -11.27
C VAL A 55 -1.88 3.06 -11.77
N ARG A 56 -2.53 2.66 -12.87
CA ARG A 56 -2.36 1.34 -13.48
C ARG A 56 -0.90 1.09 -13.85
N TYR A 57 -0.22 2.09 -14.40
CA TYR A 57 1.18 1.99 -14.77
C TYR A 57 2.08 1.77 -13.55
N LEU A 58 1.93 2.54 -12.48
CA LEU A 58 2.75 2.37 -11.28
C LEU A 58 2.47 1.03 -10.58
N ALA A 59 1.21 0.58 -10.58
CA ALA A 59 0.78 -0.66 -9.94
C ALA A 59 0.92 -1.92 -10.81
N ARG A 60 1.40 -1.80 -12.05
CA ARG A 60 1.49 -2.90 -13.03
C ARG A 60 2.20 -4.15 -12.52
N HIS A 61 3.07 -4.01 -11.51
CA HIS A 61 3.81 -5.12 -10.91
C HIS A 61 2.92 -6.10 -10.11
N LEU A 62 1.67 -5.70 -9.81
CA LEU A 62 0.62 -6.57 -9.29
C LEU A 62 -0.11 -7.35 -10.39
N MET A 63 0.20 -7.11 -11.67
CA MET A 63 -0.31 -7.92 -12.78
C MET A 63 0.60 -9.13 -13.01
N GLY A 64 0.04 -10.20 -13.59
CA GLY A 64 0.85 -11.26 -14.19
C GLY A 64 1.78 -10.70 -15.29
N VAL A 65 2.94 -11.33 -15.50
CA VAL A 65 3.98 -10.85 -16.43
C VAL A 65 3.42 -10.59 -17.83
N GLU A 66 2.65 -11.54 -18.39
CA GLU A 66 2.02 -11.39 -19.71
C GLU A 66 1.04 -10.21 -19.76
N GLN A 67 0.25 -10.00 -18.69
CA GLN A 67 -0.70 -8.90 -18.61
C GLN A 67 0.01 -7.55 -18.50
N GLN A 68 1.15 -7.50 -17.80
CA GLN A 68 1.99 -6.32 -17.71
C GLN A 68 2.55 -5.92 -19.09
N GLU A 69 3.06 -6.88 -19.87
CA GLU A 69 3.57 -6.63 -21.22
C GLU A 69 2.46 -6.13 -22.16
N LEU A 70 1.29 -6.78 -22.15
CA LEU A 70 0.13 -6.33 -22.92
C LEU A 70 -0.30 -4.92 -22.53
N PHE A 71 -0.32 -4.61 -21.23
CA PHE A 71 -0.64 -3.27 -20.74
C PHE A 71 0.37 -2.23 -21.24
N ILE A 72 1.68 -2.48 -21.12
CA ILE A 72 2.72 -1.55 -21.57
C ILE A 72 2.64 -1.32 -23.09
N ASN A 73 2.46 -2.38 -23.88
CA ASN A 73 2.33 -2.26 -25.34
C ASN A 73 1.10 -1.43 -25.72
N ASN A 74 -0.04 -1.68 -25.07
CA ASN A 74 -1.26 -0.89 -25.28
C ASN A 74 -1.07 0.57 -24.87
N LEU A 75 -0.32 0.83 -23.80
CA LEU A 75 -0.02 2.17 -23.30
C LEU A 75 0.80 2.96 -24.32
N GLN A 76 1.87 2.34 -24.83
CA GLN A 76 2.76 2.92 -25.84
C GLN A 76 2.03 3.26 -27.15
N GLN A 77 1.04 2.47 -27.53
CA GLN A 77 0.24 2.71 -28.74
C GLN A 77 -0.82 3.81 -28.58
N LYS A 78 -1.30 4.06 -27.35
CA LYS A 78 -2.46 4.92 -27.10
C LYS A 78 -2.12 6.29 -26.53
N ILE A 79 -0.95 6.45 -25.94
CA ILE A 79 -0.67 7.58 -25.04
C ILE A 79 0.62 8.27 -25.45
N THR A 80 0.46 9.35 -26.22
CA THR A 80 1.56 10.25 -26.59
C THR A 80 1.68 11.47 -25.67
N GLU A 81 0.64 11.82 -24.90
CA GLU A 81 0.57 13.09 -24.14
C GLU A 81 -0.18 12.93 -22.81
N TRP A 82 0.46 12.36 -21.77
CA TRP A 82 -0.05 12.56 -20.41
C TRP A 82 0.30 13.96 -19.93
N ASP A 83 -0.66 14.66 -19.32
CA ASP A 83 -0.43 15.95 -18.69
C ASP A 83 0.14 15.76 -17.26
N TYR A 84 1.06 16.63 -16.84
CA TYR A 84 1.66 16.67 -15.50
C TYR A 84 0.69 17.17 -14.41
N SER A 85 -0.42 17.81 -14.78
CA SER A 85 -1.33 18.52 -13.85
C SER A 85 -2.02 17.68 -12.76
N ASN A 86 -2.06 16.34 -12.90
CA ASN A 86 -2.85 15.44 -12.04
C ASN A 86 -2.05 14.60 -11.02
N THR A 87 -0.78 14.92 -10.81
CA THR A 87 0.14 14.15 -9.95
C THR A 87 0.49 14.89 -8.67
N THR A 88 0.80 14.13 -7.60
CA THR A 88 0.93 14.53 -6.18
C THR A 88 1.32 16.00 -5.93
N ILE A 89 0.31 16.87 -5.79
CA ILE A 89 0.47 18.34 -5.65
C ILE A 89 1.31 18.71 -4.42
N GLY A 90 1.25 17.92 -3.34
CA GLY A 90 1.93 18.22 -2.07
C GLY A 90 3.45 18.15 -2.11
N PHE A 91 4.02 17.25 -2.93
CA PHE A 91 5.47 17.05 -3.03
C PHE A 91 6.10 17.91 -4.15
N LEU A 92 5.31 18.29 -5.16
CA LEU A 92 5.76 19.09 -6.29
C LEU A 92 6.04 20.56 -5.95
N ALA A 93 5.41 21.09 -4.89
CA ALA A 93 5.60 22.49 -4.50
C ALA A 93 7.06 22.82 -4.11
N SER A 94 7.88 21.83 -3.76
CA SER A 94 9.31 22.01 -3.46
C SER A 94 10.26 21.70 -4.62
N SER A 95 9.78 21.11 -5.73
CA SER A 95 10.62 20.58 -6.82
C SER A 95 10.31 21.19 -8.20
N ALA A 96 9.41 22.17 -8.28
CA ALA A 96 8.94 22.78 -9.52
C ALA A 96 9.90 23.80 -10.15
N ILE A 97 11.20 23.50 -10.29
CA ILE A 97 12.08 24.19 -11.23
C ILE A 97 13.11 23.19 -11.76
N THR A 98 12.83 22.55 -12.91
CA THR A 98 13.83 22.25 -13.97
C THR A 98 13.28 21.31 -15.08
N GLY A 99 13.29 21.81 -16.32
CA GLY A 99 13.82 21.08 -17.48
C GLY A 99 12.91 20.08 -18.23
N ASN A 100 12.39 20.52 -19.38
CA ASN A 100 11.74 19.74 -20.45
C ASN A 100 12.69 18.70 -21.12
N PRO A 101 12.30 17.41 -21.28
CA PRO A 101 13.14 16.43 -21.98
C PRO A 101 12.38 15.71 -23.12
N LEU A 102 12.44 16.24 -24.34
CA LEU A 102 12.18 15.48 -25.58
C LEU A 102 13.51 15.08 -26.22
N SER A 103 13.93 13.83 -26.07
CA SER A 103 14.75 13.13 -27.07
C SER A 103 14.80 11.61 -26.83
N SER A 104 14.90 10.89 -27.94
CA SER A 104 14.76 9.44 -28.15
C SER A 104 15.99 8.58 -27.83
N HIS A 105 15.73 7.27 -27.68
CA HIS A 105 16.62 6.08 -27.54
C HIS A 105 17.09 5.77 -26.09
N GLY A 106 17.06 4.54 -25.57
CA GLY A 106 16.69 3.23 -26.11
C GLY A 106 16.83 2.13 -25.02
N LEU A 107 16.26 0.98 -25.32
CA LEU A 107 16.09 -0.28 -24.57
C LEU A 107 17.24 -0.78 -23.64
N SER A 108 16.79 -1.51 -22.60
CA SER A 108 17.44 -2.65 -21.89
C SER A 108 18.01 -2.40 -20.49
N THR A 109 17.34 -2.98 -19.47
CA THR A 109 17.99 -3.70 -18.34
C THR A 109 16.93 -4.49 -17.58
N ALA A 110 16.81 -5.79 -17.88
CA ALA A 110 15.87 -6.73 -17.26
C ALA A 110 16.52 -7.66 -16.22
N ASN A 111 17.81 -7.49 -15.91
CA ASN A 111 18.60 -8.51 -15.20
C ASN A 111 18.98 -8.14 -13.75
N GLN A 112 18.43 -7.08 -13.16
CA GLN A 112 18.77 -6.66 -11.79
C GLN A 112 17.66 -6.93 -10.75
N VAL A 113 16.52 -7.46 -11.18
CA VAL A 113 15.36 -7.75 -10.30
C VAL A 113 15.52 -9.06 -9.51
N GLU A 114 16.47 -9.93 -9.87
CA GLU A 114 16.58 -11.28 -9.31
C GLU A 114 17.21 -11.31 -7.90
N ALA A 115 18.02 -10.33 -7.52
CA ALA A 115 18.69 -10.29 -6.22
C ALA A 115 17.80 -9.80 -5.06
N ALA A 116 16.74 -9.04 -5.35
CA ALA A 116 15.84 -8.46 -4.34
C ALA A 116 14.82 -9.47 -3.76
N LEU A 117 14.72 -10.68 -4.33
CA LEU A 117 13.71 -11.68 -3.97
C LEU A 117 14.00 -12.46 -2.67
N ASN A 118 15.22 -12.38 -2.13
CA ASN A 118 15.60 -13.18 -0.94
C ASN A 118 15.21 -12.57 0.43
N ILE A 119 14.73 -11.32 0.50
CA ILE A 119 14.36 -10.66 1.78
C ILE A 119 12.85 -10.79 2.10
N ILE A 120 12.07 -11.30 1.15
CA ILE A 120 10.60 -11.48 1.24
C ILE A 120 10.22 -12.84 1.87
N SER A 121 11.14 -13.58 2.50
CA SER A 121 10.84 -14.90 3.08
C SER A 121 9.95 -14.91 4.34
N TYR A 122 9.45 -13.76 4.79
CA TYR A 122 8.39 -13.67 5.83
C TYR A 122 7.00 -13.30 5.27
N PHE A 123 6.91 -13.05 3.96
CA PHE A 123 5.68 -12.72 3.23
C PHE A 123 5.46 -13.59 1.98
N ALA A 124 6.28 -14.64 1.78
CA ALA A 124 6.31 -15.41 0.54
C ALA A 124 5.76 -16.84 0.73
N ASP A 125 4.49 -17.03 0.37
CA ASP A 125 3.98 -18.28 -0.21
C ASP A 125 4.03 -18.23 -1.76
N GLY A 126 5.02 -17.51 -2.32
CA GLY A 126 5.35 -17.67 -3.73
C GLY A 126 4.41 -17.05 -4.77
N SER A 127 3.58 -16.06 -4.45
CA SER A 127 2.93 -15.20 -5.45
C SER A 127 3.29 -13.73 -5.26
N LYS A 128 3.37 -12.97 -6.36
CA LYS A 128 3.74 -11.54 -6.42
C LYS A 128 2.61 -10.66 -5.87
N ASP A 129 2.30 -10.81 -4.58
CA ASP A 129 1.05 -10.32 -3.98
C ASP A 129 1.19 -8.98 -3.25
N VAL A 130 2.36 -8.32 -3.31
CA VAL A 130 2.60 -7.04 -2.65
C VAL A 130 3.45 -6.13 -3.52
N ILE A 131 3.10 -4.85 -3.55
CA ILE A 131 3.91 -3.73 -4.02
C ILE A 131 4.00 -2.73 -2.87
N GLY A 132 5.18 -2.16 -2.67
CA GLY A 132 5.46 -1.04 -1.77
C GLY A 132 6.71 -0.34 -2.30
N GLN A 133 6.50 0.69 -3.11
CA GLN A 133 7.57 1.40 -3.82
C GLN A 133 7.40 2.90 -3.67
N MET A 134 8.51 3.61 -3.53
CA MET A 134 8.55 5.06 -3.46
C MET A 134 9.70 5.61 -4.33
N TRP A 135 9.49 6.81 -4.85
CA TRP A 135 10.41 7.50 -5.74
C TRP A 135 10.81 8.85 -5.15
N LEU A 136 12.05 9.27 -5.39
CA LEU A 136 12.53 10.58 -4.99
C LEU A 136 13.10 11.35 -6.18
N PRO A 137 12.89 12.67 -6.26
CA PRO A 137 13.56 13.56 -7.19
C PRO A 137 15.02 13.78 -6.74
N ARG A 138 15.78 14.56 -7.49
CA ARG A 138 17.15 14.95 -7.10
C ARG A 138 17.17 15.94 -5.94
N GLU A 139 16.10 16.71 -5.74
CA GLU A 139 16.00 17.73 -4.70
C GLU A 139 14.67 17.60 -3.95
N VAL A 140 14.73 17.57 -2.62
CA VAL A 140 13.58 17.50 -1.73
C VAL A 140 13.68 18.61 -0.70
N ASP A 141 12.63 19.44 -0.60
CA ASP A 141 12.57 20.54 0.38
C ASP A 141 13.79 21.49 0.32
N GLY A 142 14.35 21.73 -0.87
CA GLY A 142 15.55 22.56 -1.06
C GLY A 142 16.89 21.86 -0.81
N VAL A 143 16.87 20.56 -0.51
CA VAL A 143 18.07 19.75 -0.23
C VAL A 143 18.35 18.81 -1.40
N GLU A 144 19.52 18.97 -2.02
CA GLU A 144 20.00 18.06 -3.07
C GLU A 144 20.40 16.70 -2.48
N ILE A 145 19.92 15.64 -3.10
CA ILE A 145 20.29 14.25 -2.81
C ILE A 145 21.39 13.84 -3.79
N THR A 146 22.60 13.61 -3.27
CA THR A 146 23.78 13.31 -4.07
C THR A 146 24.19 11.83 -4.04
N SER A 147 23.53 11.00 -3.21
CA SER A 147 23.83 9.56 -3.11
C SER A 147 22.62 8.71 -2.74
N GLU A 148 22.72 7.41 -3.03
CA GLU A 148 21.74 6.36 -2.68
C GLU A 148 21.50 6.27 -1.16
N ASP A 149 22.56 6.42 -0.36
CA ASP A 149 22.46 6.47 1.11
C ASP A 149 21.68 7.70 1.59
N GLN A 150 21.91 8.87 0.97
CA GLN A 150 21.14 10.07 1.28
C GLN A 150 19.68 9.89 0.87
N ALA A 151 19.41 9.31 -0.30
CA ALA A 151 18.06 9.01 -0.76
C ALA A 151 17.32 8.09 0.22
N THR A 152 18.00 7.05 0.72
CA THR A 152 17.43 6.13 1.70
C THR A 152 17.05 6.85 3.00
N LYS A 153 17.97 7.64 3.57
CA LYS A 153 17.70 8.44 4.79
C LYS A 153 16.58 9.46 4.59
N GLU A 154 16.53 10.07 3.42
CA GLU A 154 15.50 11.06 3.08
C GLU A 154 14.13 10.40 2.92
N ALA A 155 14.05 9.23 2.29
CA ALA A 155 12.84 8.43 2.24
C ALA A 155 12.35 8.01 3.64
N GLU A 156 13.26 7.60 4.53
CA GLU A 156 12.92 7.28 5.92
C GLU A 156 12.31 8.49 6.64
N ARG A 157 12.93 9.67 6.49
CA ARG A 157 12.49 10.94 7.09
C ARG A 157 11.10 11.33 6.58
N LEU A 158 10.92 11.36 5.25
CA LEU A 158 9.66 11.73 4.61
C LEU A 158 8.52 10.80 5.04
N SER A 159 8.77 9.50 5.06
CA SER A 159 7.75 8.53 5.46
C SER A 159 7.41 8.63 6.95
N LEU A 160 8.39 8.87 7.82
CA LEU A 160 8.10 9.14 9.24
C LEU A 160 7.26 10.42 9.42
N ASN A 161 7.56 11.47 8.66
CA ASN A 161 6.77 12.71 8.67
C ASN A 161 5.33 12.47 8.16
N ALA A 162 5.18 11.70 7.08
CA ALA A 162 3.86 11.34 6.55
C ALA A 162 3.05 10.48 7.53
N ILE A 163 3.71 9.53 8.22
CA ILE A 163 3.12 8.73 9.30
C ILE A 163 2.68 9.64 10.45
N ALA A 164 3.56 10.53 10.93
CA ALA A 164 3.26 11.45 12.02
C ALA A 164 2.09 12.38 11.69
N PHE A 165 2.08 12.95 10.48
CA PHE A 165 0.98 13.76 9.96
C PHE A 165 -0.34 12.96 9.94
N SER A 166 -0.29 11.72 9.47
CA SER A 166 -1.50 10.89 9.36
C SER A 166 -2.07 10.51 10.73
N LEU A 167 -1.20 10.19 11.70
CA LEU A 167 -1.58 9.92 13.08
C LEU A 167 -2.21 11.14 13.76
N ASP A 168 -1.60 12.33 13.61
CA ASP A 168 -2.14 13.59 14.14
C ASP A 168 -3.56 13.85 13.63
N LYS A 169 -3.78 13.72 12.31
CA LYS A 169 -5.10 13.92 11.70
C LYS A 169 -6.14 12.87 12.10
N LEU A 170 -5.71 11.74 12.66
CA LEU A 170 -6.59 10.69 13.19
C LEU A 170 -6.78 10.81 14.72
N GLY A 171 -6.16 11.80 15.37
CA GLY A 171 -6.27 12.03 16.80
C GLY A 171 -5.33 11.18 17.66
N TYR A 172 -4.25 10.65 17.08
CA TYR A 172 -3.22 9.90 17.80
C TYR A 172 -2.04 10.78 18.17
N SER A 173 -1.29 10.35 19.19
CA SER A 173 -0.03 10.96 19.61
C SER A 173 1.02 10.86 18.51
N LYS A 174 2.10 11.64 18.66
CA LYS A 174 3.27 11.52 17.77
C LYS A 174 3.84 10.10 17.84
N PRO A 175 4.31 9.55 16.71
CA PRO A 175 4.87 8.21 16.67
C PRO A 175 6.09 8.11 17.61
N LYS A 176 6.05 7.17 18.56
CA LYS A 176 7.16 6.84 19.46
C LYS A 176 7.91 5.64 18.90
N TYR A 177 9.20 5.81 18.62
CA TYR A 177 10.06 4.70 18.19
C TYR A 177 10.22 3.68 19.33
N VAL A 178 9.97 2.40 19.04
CA VAL A 178 10.04 1.30 20.03
C VAL A 178 11.05 0.22 19.67
N GLY A 179 11.60 0.23 18.46
CA GLY A 179 12.67 -0.68 18.07
C GLY A 179 12.68 -1.01 16.58
N THR A 180 13.46 -2.03 16.24
CA THR A 180 13.61 -2.53 14.87
C THR A 180 13.44 -4.03 14.77
N LEU A 181 13.03 -4.50 13.60
CA LEU A 181 13.07 -5.91 13.18
C LEU A 181 14.00 -6.06 11.98
N LYS A 182 14.32 -7.33 11.63
CA LYS A 182 15.14 -7.70 10.47
C LYS A 182 16.42 -6.87 10.35
N GLU A 183 17.27 -6.95 11.38
CA GLU A 183 18.59 -6.27 11.40
C GLU A 183 18.53 -4.75 11.20
N GLY A 184 17.40 -4.11 11.55
CA GLY A 184 17.25 -2.66 11.43
C GLY A 184 16.39 -2.20 10.25
N ALA A 185 16.11 -3.08 9.28
CA ALA A 185 15.40 -2.71 8.04
C ALA A 185 13.94 -2.31 8.28
N ILE A 186 13.31 -2.82 9.34
CA ILE A 186 11.94 -2.46 9.71
C ILE A 186 12.00 -1.68 11.02
N LYS A 187 11.55 -0.43 11.00
CA LYS A 187 11.38 0.41 12.19
C LYS A 187 9.95 0.31 12.72
N LEU A 188 9.83 0.28 14.04
CA LEU A 188 8.55 0.15 14.73
C LEU A 188 8.26 1.41 15.50
N TYR A 189 7.06 1.93 15.28
CA TYR A 189 6.55 3.09 15.99
C TYR A 189 5.21 2.76 16.61
N THR A 190 4.94 3.29 17.79
CA THR A 190 3.64 3.20 18.44
C THR A 190 3.02 4.58 18.60
N ALA A 191 1.69 4.64 18.62
CA ALA A 191 0.95 5.86 18.86
C ALA A 191 -0.32 5.56 19.65
N GLU A 192 -0.67 6.47 20.55
CA GLU A 192 -1.80 6.32 21.48
C GLU A 192 -2.89 7.32 21.11
N LEU A 193 -4.14 6.90 21.20
CA LEU A 193 -5.29 7.75 20.94
C LEU A 193 -5.36 8.86 22.00
N ILE A 194 -5.24 10.12 21.57
CA ILE A 194 -5.23 11.28 22.48
C ILE A 194 -6.58 11.43 23.17
N ASN A 195 -7.66 11.23 22.42
CA ASN A 195 -9.03 11.35 22.90
C ASN A 195 -9.76 10.01 22.76
N LYS A 196 -10.00 9.34 23.89
CA LYS A 196 -10.63 8.02 23.95
C LYS A 196 -12.14 8.02 23.66
N TYR A 197 -12.74 9.15 23.28
CA TYR A 197 -14.13 9.16 22.84
C TYR A 197 -14.29 8.43 21.50
N PRO A 198 -15.30 7.56 21.36
CA PRO A 198 -15.55 6.85 20.11
C PRO A 198 -15.77 7.83 18.95
N ASN A 199 -14.97 7.69 17.89
CA ASN A 199 -15.20 8.42 16.66
C ASN A 199 -16.17 7.61 15.77
N PRO A 200 -17.39 8.09 15.48
CA PRO A 200 -18.36 7.36 14.66
C PRO A 200 -17.87 7.12 13.23
N LYS A 201 -16.88 7.89 12.74
CA LYS A 201 -16.23 7.65 11.44
C LYS A 201 -15.40 6.35 11.45
N PHE A 202 -14.93 5.92 12.62
CA PHE A 202 -14.00 4.81 12.78
C PHE A 202 -14.53 3.77 13.79
N PRO A 203 -15.47 2.90 13.38
CA PRO A 203 -16.07 1.88 14.26
C PRO A 203 -15.06 0.93 14.92
N LEU A 204 -13.90 0.72 14.30
CA LEU A 204 -12.80 -0.12 14.79
C LEU A 204 -11.57 0.71 15.21
N GLN A 205 -11.75 1.92 15.75
CA GLN A 205 -10.64 2.75 16.22
C GLN A 205 -9.97 2.14 17.46
N PRO A 206 -8.72 1.64 17.37
CA PRO A 206 -8.04 1.09 18.53
C PRO A 206 -7.45 2.19 19.42
N GLU A 207 -7.29 1.93 20.71
CA GLU A 207 -6.61 2.88 21.62
C GLU A 207 -5.13 3.06 21.27
N ASN A 208 -4.49 2.01 20.76
CA ASN A 208 -3.09 2.02 20.37
C ASN A 208 -2.95 1.53 18.94
N LEU A 209 -2.03 2.17 18.22
CA LEU A 209 -1.60 1.77 16.88
C LEU A 209 -0.12 1.41 16.91
N THR A 210 0.25 0.41 16.11
CA THR A 210 1.64 0.14 15.76
C THR A 210 1.83 0.33 14.26
N VAL A 211 2.85 1.11 13.90
CA VAL A 211 3.25 1.34 12.51
C VAL A 211 4.59 0.66 12.27
N LEU A 212 4.65 -0.24 11.29
CA LEU A 212 5.90 -0.79 10.79
C LEU A 212 6.29 -0.01 9.53
N GLN A 213 7.49 0.52 9.53
CA GLN A 213 8.09 1.21 8.40
C GLN A 213 9.25 0.36 7.88
N LEU A 214 9.08 -0.24 6.71
CA LEU A 214 10.16 -0.89 5.97
C LEU A 214 10.72 0.10 4.95
N VAL A 215 12.02 0.39 5.06
CA VAL A 215 12.76 1.13 4.04
C VAL A 215 14.02 0.37 3.71
N MET A 216 14.09 -0.17 2.50
CA MET A 216 15.29 -0.75 1.93
C MET A 216 16.11 0.32 1.21
N ALA A 217 17.32 -0.05 0.79
CA ALA A 217 18.18 0.80 -0.01
C ALA A 217 17.48 1.35 -1.26
N TYR A 218 17.79 2.58 -1.60
CA TYR A 218 17.37 3.27 -2.82
C TYR A 218 18.46 3.20 -3.87
N ASP A 219 18.07 2.95 -5.12
CA ASP A 219 18.99 2.91 -6.26
C ASP A 219 18.85 4.19 -7.09
N GLU A 220 19.97 4.66 -7.67
CA GLU A 220 19.93 5.76 -8.63
C GLU A 220 19.25 5.35 -9.95
N VAL A 221 18.29 6.16 -10.39
CA VAL A 221 17.60 6.00 -11.68
C VAL A 221 18.44 6.63 -12.79
N LYS A 222 19.32 5.82 -13.40
CA LYS A 222 20.24 6.26 -14.46
C LYS A 222 19.52 6.81 -15.71
N SER A 223 18.38 6.19 -16.07
CA SER A 223 17.60 6.56 -17.26
C SER A 223 16.10 6.54 -16.95
N PRO A 224 15.55 7.63 -16.38
CA PRO A 224 14.14 7.68 -16.01
C PRO A 224 13.23 7.56 -17.24
N LYS A 225 12.32 6.58 -17.26
CA LYS A 225 11.42 6.37 -18.40
C LYS A 225 10.41 7.50 -18.45
N GLN A 226 9.98 7.88 -19.66
CA GLN A 226 9.01 8.95 -19.84
C GLN A 226 7.70 8.68 -19.09
N PHE A 227 7.21 7.44 -19.09
CA PHE A 227 6.01 7.07 -18.35
C PHE A 227 6.18 7.18 -16.82
N ASP A 228 7.38 6.93 -16.28
CA ASP A 228 7.65 7.15 -14.85
C ASP A 228 7.50 8.65 -14.53
N LYS A 229 8.12 9.51 -15.35
CA LYS A 229 8.02 10.97 -15.17
C LYS A 229 6.58 11.47 -15.20
N LEU A 230 5.81 11.01 -16.19
CA LEU A 230 4.43 11.41 -16.40
C LEU A 230 3.50 10.88 -15.30
N ALA A 231 3.74 9.65 -14.83
CA ALA A 231 2.94 9.04 -13.76
C ALA A 231 3.21 9.66 -12.39
N LEU A 232 4.45 10.07 -12.14
CA LEU A 232 4.88 10.65 -10.86
C LEU A 232 4.72 12.17 -10.79
N GLY A 233 4.76 12.85 -11.93
CA GLY A 233 4.71 14.32 -11.99
C GLY A 233 6.07 15.00 -11.88
N PHE A 234 7.14 14.25 -11.66
CA PHE A 234 8.52 14.73 -11.53
C PHE A 234 9.48 13.74 -12.18
N THR A 235 10.73 14.14 -12.40
CA THR A 235 11.77 13.22 -12.85
C THR A 235 12.37 12.47 -11.66
N PRO A 236 12.15 11.14 -11.52
CA PRO A 236 12.73 10.40 -10.41
C PRO A 236 14.24 10.29 -10.60
N ALA A 237 15.00 10.62 -9.55
CA ALA A 237 16.43 10.42 -9.46
C ALA A 237 16.78 9.17 -8.67
N TYR A 238 15.93 8.78 -7.72
CA TYR A 238 16.11 7.59 -6.89
C TYR A 238 14.81 6.83 -6.74
N GLN A 239 14.88 5.51 -6.53
CA GLN A 239 13.72 4.69 -6.25
C GLN A 239 14.07 3.51 -5.34
N SER A 240 13.11 3.07 -4.53
CA SER A 240 13.23 1.78 -3.85
C SER A 240 12.99 0.63 -4.83
N THR A 241 13.33 -0.59 -4.41
CA THR A 241 12.82 -1.81 -5.06
C THR A 241 11.29 -1.89 -4.95
N ILE A 242 10.66 -2.78 -5.74
CA ILE A 242 9.18 -2.89 -5.85
C ILE A 242 8.49 -3.15 -4.50
N ALA A 243 9.16 -3.84 -3.58
CA ALA A 243 8.67 -4.11 -2.22
C ALA A 243 9.54 -3.44 -1.15
N GLY A 244 10.42 -2.51 -1.55
CA GLY A 244 11.45 -1.92 -0.71
C GLY A 244 10.98 -0.75 0.15
N HIS A 245 9.74 -0.30 0.01
CA HIS A 245 9.20 0.78 0.82
C HIS A 245 7.75 0.48 1.24
N GLN A 246 7.58 -0.05 2.46
CA GLN A 246 6.26 -0.46 2.97
C GLN A 246 5.93 0.23 4.28
N ILE A 247 4.64 0.54 4.45
CA ILE A 247 4.08 1.05 5.69
C ILE A 247 2.93 0.13 6.06
N ILE A 248 3.01 -0.50 7.22
CA ILE A 248 1.98 -1.41 7.73
C ILE A 248 1.39 -0.78 8.98
N LEU A 249 0.07 -0.69 9.04
CA LEU A 249 -0.67 -0.20 10.19
C LEU A 249 -1.37 -1.36 10.87
N MET A 250 -1.09 -1.52 12.14
CA MET A 250 -1.68 -2.55 12.99
C MET A 250 -2.34 -1.89 14.21
N GLY A 251 -3.29 -2.60 14.80
CA GLY A 251 -3.94 -2.17 16.03
C GLY A 251 -4.20 -3.30 17.01
N GLY A 252 -4.45 -2.91 18.25
CA GLY A 252 -4.81 -3.81 19.35
C GLY A 252 -3.62 -4.54 19.97
N GLU A 253 -2.40 -4.04 19.77
CA GLU A 253 -1.20 -4.60 20.36
C GLU A 253 -1.23 -4.48 21.89
N LYS A 254 -0.55 -5.42 22.55
CA LYS A 254 -0.37 -5.41 23.99
C LYS A 254 0.92 -4.68 24.35
N PHE A 255 0.85 -3.92 25.43
CA PHE A 255 2.00 -3.31 26.07
C PHE A 255 2.20 -3.97 27.42
N ASP A 256 3.45 -4.15 27.83
CA ASP A 256 3.79 -4.63 29.17
C ASP A 256 3.58 -3.52 30.23
N SER A 257 3.84 -3.83 31.50
CA SER A 257 3.71 -2.89 32.62
C SER A 257 4.64 -1.69 32.54
N GLU A 258 5.68 -1.75 31.70
CA GLU A 258 6.65 -0.68 31.47
C GLU A 258 6.27 0.17 30.24
N GLY A 259 5.17 -0.18 29.56
CA GLY A 259 4.70 0.49 28.36
C GLY A 259 5.49 0.12 27.11
N ASN A 260 6.22 -1.01 27.11
CA ASN A 260 6.89 -1.53 25.94
C ASN A 260 5.98 -2.47 25.16
N LEU A 261 6.13 -2.47 23.84
CA LEU A 261 5.38 -3.35 22.94
C LEU A 261 5.73 -4.82 23.23
N VAL A 262 4.72 -5.66 23.45
CA VAL A 262 4.91 -7.10 23.65
C VAL A 262 5.24 -7.76 22.32
N MET A 263 6.43 -8.37 22.26
CA MET A 263 6.94 -9.07 21.08
C MET A 263 6.75 -10.59 21.25
N ALA A 264 6.07 -11.22 20.30
CA ALA A 264 6.09 -12.66 20.13
C ALA A 264 7.37 -13.10 19.41
N THR A 265 7.77 -14.36 19.61
CA THR A 265 8.92 -14.96 18.92
C THR A 265 8.43 -16.19 18.14
N SER A 266 8.74 -16.26 16.85
CA SER A 266 8.37 -17.40 16.01
C SER A 266 9.19 -18.63 16.39
N GLU A 267 8.78 -19.80 15.88
CA GLU A 267 9.56 -21.04 15.99
C GLU A 267 10.98 -20.87 15.41
N SER A 268 11.13 -20.03 14.39
CA SER A 268 12.43 -19.65 13.80
C SER A 268 13.23 -18.61 14.59
N GLY A 269 12.77 -18.19 15.77
CA GLY A 269 13.46 -17.22 16.63
C GLY A 269 13.28 -15.75 16.24
N GLN A 270 12.48 -15.45 15.20
CA GLN A 270 12.24 -14.08 14.76
C GLN A 270 11.20 -13.41 15.65
N LYS A 271 11.51 -12.20 16.13
CA LYS A 271 10.58 -11.38 16.90
C LYS A 271 9.58 -10.67 16.00
N PHE A 272 8.34 -10.55 16.44
CA PHE A 272 7.30 -9.75 15.79
C PHE A 272 6.35 -9.21 16.87
N PRO A 273 5.75 -8.01 16.69
CA PRO A 273 4.70 -7.54 17.58
C PRO A 273 3.58 -8.57 17.59
N GLU A 274 3.08 -8.96 18.77
CA GLU A 274 1.91 -9.85 18.84
C GLU A 274 0.72 -9.13 18.17
N PRO A 275 0.36 -9.45 16.91
CA PRO A 275 -0.59 -8.64 16.18
C PRO A 275 -2.00 -9.10 16.57
N LYS A 276 -2.89 -8.16 16.87
CA LYS A 276 -4.32 -8.48 16.91
C LYS A 276 -4.99 -8.27 15.57
N GLN A 277 -4.65 -7.21 14.82
CA GLN A 277 -5.36 -6.89 13.60
C GLN A 277 -4.57 -6.01 12.62
N ASP A 278 -4.42 -6.45 11.36
CA ASP A 278 -4.02 -5.61 10.23
C ASP A 278 -5.18 -4.64 9.92
N LEU A 279 -4.90 -3.33 9.93
CA LEU A 279 -5.91 -2.31 9.75
C LEU A 279 -6.09 -1.87 8.30
N TRP A 280 -5.32 -2.40 7.34
CA TRP A 280 -5.29 -1.97 5.92
C TRP A 280 -6.67 -1.70 5.30
N MET A 281 -7.65 -2.59 5.54
CA MET A 281 -9.00 -2.49 4.97
C MET A 281 -10.07 -1.96 5.93
N THR A 282 -9.70 -1.46 7.10
CA THR A 282 -10.64 -0.76 8.01
C THR A 282 -10.81 0.70 7.59
N SER A 283 -11.90 1.35 7.99
CA SER A 283 -12.14 2.78 7.75
C SER A 283 -10.98 3.66 8.23
N ILE A 284 -10.44 3.38 9.42
CA ILE A 284 -9.28 4.10 9.97
C ILE A 284 -8.00 3.83 9.17
N GLY A 285 -7.72 2.58 8.80
CA GLY A 285 -6.54 2.25 8.02
C GLY A 285 -6.60 2.86 6.63
N ARG A 286 -7.74 2.80 5.95
CA ARG A 286 -7.93 3.47 4.65
C ARG A 286 -7.66 4.97 4.77
N GLU A 287 -8.23 5.64 5.78
CA GLU A 287 -7.98 7.07 6.00
C GLU A 287 -6.50 7.35 6.29
N PHE A 288 -5.84 6.53 7.11
CA PHE A 288 -4.41 6.62 7.37
C PHE A 288 -3.59 6.54 6.07
N PHE A 289 -3.83 5.52 5.23
CA PHE A 289 -3.08 5.34 3.99
C PHE A 289 -3.37 6.42 2.94
N ARG A 290 -4.60 6.93 2.86
CA ARG A 290 -4.92 8.11 2.04
C ARG A 290 -4.08 9.31 2.49
N LYS A 291 -3.98 9.55 3.79
CA LYS A 291 -3.17 10.67 4.32
C LYS A 291 -1.68 10.46 4.05
N VAL A 292 -1.13 9.28 4.32
CA VAL A 292 0.28 9.00 4.02
C VAL A 292 0.58 9.22 2.54
N SER A 293 -0.19 8.60 1.64
CA SER A 293 0.00 8.71 0.19
C SER A 293 -0.28 10.11 -0.38
N SER A 294 -0.90 11.01 0.38
CA SER A 294 -1.04 12.42 0.02
C SER A 294 0.25 13.23 0.22
N GLN A 295 1.14 12.75 1.09
CA GLN A 295 2.35 13.47 1.50
C GLN A 295 3.60 13.03 0.72
N ILE A 296 3.62 11.78 0.26
CA ILE A 296 4.80 11.18 -0.36
C ILE A 296 4.45 10.48 -1.69
N PRO A 297 5.37 10.50 -2.68
CA PRO A 297 5.24 9.77 -3.95
C PRO A 297 5.45 8.27 -3.77
N TRP A 298 4.48 7.64 -3.10
CA TRP A 298 4.52 6.25 -2.66
C TRP A 298 3.28 5.50 -3.14
N ILE A 299 3.50 4.28 -3.59
CA ILE A 299 2.45 3.33 -3.94
C ILE A 299 2.59 2.08 -3.08
N GLN A 300 1.48 1.61 -2.54
CA GLN A 300 1.44 0.33 -1.85
C GLN A 300 0.16 -0.41 -2.20
N GLY A 301 0.27 -1.70 -2.46
CA GLY A 301 -0.87 -2.55 -2.76
C GLY A 301 -0.62 -3.98 -2.39
N LYS A 302 -1.71 -4.70 -2.15
CA LYS A 302 -1.69 -6.07 -1.65
C LYS A 302 -2.79 -6.89 -2.33
N ASP A 303 -2.44 -8.04 -2.89
CA ASP A 303 -3.36 -9.07 -3.39
C ASP A 303 -3.57 -10.13 -2.30
N LEU A 304 -4.37 -9.79 -1.28
CA LEU A 304 -4.88 -10.81 -0.36
C LEU A 304 -6.21 -11.34 -0.88
N ILE A 305 -6.44 -12.65 -0.72
CA ILE A 305 -7.72 -13.31 -1.01
C ILE A 305 -8.85 -12.51 -0.34
N GLY A 306 -9.71 -11.91 -1.17
CA GLY A 306 -10.87 -11.13 -0.74
C GLY A 306 -10.62 -9.65 -0.41
N ASN A 307 -9.37 -9.17 -0.39
CA ASN A 307 -9.00 -7.80 0.01
C ASN A 307 -7.89 -7.20 -0.88
N ARG A 308 -8.15 -7.20 -2.20
CA ARG A 308 -7.26 -6.58 -3.20
C ARG A 308 -7.40 -5.07 -3.15
N ALA A 309 -6.38 -4.40 -2.62
CA ALA A 309 -6.38 -2.94 -2.57
C ALA A 309 -5.00 -2.35 -2.84
N LEU A 310 -5.03 -1.15 -3.40
CA LEU A 310 -3.88 -0.34 -3.78
C LEU A 310 -4.14 1.08 -3.31
N VAL A 311 -3.15 1.73 -2.72
CA VAL A 311 -3.17 3.16 -2.39
C VAL A 311 -2.16 3.91 -3.24
N TYR A 312 -2.58 5.05 -3.78
CA TYR A 312 -1.70 6.01 -4.44
C TYR A 312 -2.36 7.40 -4.47
N ASN A 313 -1.58 8.44 -4.15
CA ASN A 313 -2.01 9.85 -4.25
C ASN A 313 -3.37 10.12 -3.60
N SER A 314 -3.51 9.75 -2.32
CA SER A 314 -4.72 9.92 -1.50
C SER A 314 -5.93 9.07 -1.89
N GLU A 315 -5.79 8.16 -2.85
CA GLU A 315 -6.89 7.35 -3.36
C GLU A 315 -6.62 5.87 -3.11
N ILE A 316 -7.68 5.11 -2.86
CA ILE A 316 -7.60 3.66 -2.69
C ILE A 316 -8.43 2.99 -3.77
N TYR A 317 -7.87 1.96 -4.38
CA TYR A 317 -8.47 1.25 -5.50
C TYR A 317 -8.51 -0.25 -5.25
N THR A 318 -9.52 -0.92 -5.80
CA THR A 318 -9.53 -2.38 -5.96
C THR A 318 -9.01 -2.76 -7.33
N PHE A 319 -8.45 -3.97 -7.45
CA PHE A 319 -7.86 -4.43 -8.71
C PHE A 319 -8.05 -5.93 -9.00
N PHE A 320 -7.81 -6.31 -10.26
CA PHE A 320 -7.78 -7.68 -10.78
C PHE A 320 -6.44 -7.95 -11.46
N ALA A 321 -5.57 -8.76 -10.83
CA ALA A 321 -4.24 -9.11 -11.34
C ALA A 321 -4.23 -9.74 -12.75
N THR A 322 -5.37 -10.28 -13.20
CA THR A 322 -5.52 -11.03 -14.45
C THR A 322 -6.05 -10.20 -15.63
N ARG A 323 -6.24 -8.89 -15.47
CA ARG A 323 -6.88 -8.05 -16.50
C ARG A 323 -6.05 -6.82 -16.86
N ALA A 324 -5.27 -6.87 -17.95
CA ALA A 324 -4.44 -5.72 -18.39
C ALA A 324 -5.24 -4.39 -18.56
N ASN A 325 -6.38 -4.42 -19.25
CA ASN A 325 -7.13 -3.21 -19.62
C ASN A 325 -8.16 -2.75 -18.57
N SER A 326 -8.43 -3.57 -17.55
CA SER A 326 -9.38 -3.25 -16.46
C SER A 326 -8.78 -3.66 -15.10
N PHE A 327 -7.46 -3.53 -14.99
CA PHE A 327 -6.69 -3.95 -13.83
C PHE A 327 -7.21 -3.26 -12.57
N ILE A 328 -7.29 -1.92 -12.58
CA ILE A 328 -8.01 -1.16 -11.56
C ILE A 328 -9.50 -1.18 -11.90
N SER A 329 -10.32 -1.66 -10.96
CA SER A 329 -11.74 -1.92 -11.20
C SER A 329 -12.67 -0.91 -10.53
N SER A 330 -12.40 -0.54 -9.27
CA SER A 330 -13.17 0.49 -8.55
C SER A 330 -12.27 1.34 -7.66
N ARG A 331 -12.71 2.56 -7.36
CA ARG A 331 -12.18 3.38 -6.27
C ARG A 331 -13.00 3.09 -5.01
N ILE A 332 -12.34 2.90 -3.87
CA ILE A 332 -12.99 2.79 -2.57
C ILE A 332 -13.17 4.20 -2.01
N ASP A 333 -14.41 4.62 -1.76
CA ASP A 333 -14.76 5.97 -1.31
C ASP A 333 -14.89 6.07 0.21
N GLY A 334 -15.24 4.97 0.88
CA GLY A 334 -15.50 4.93 2.32
C GLY A 334 -14.28 4.72 3.20
#